data_AF-A0AA42RF27-F1
#
_entry.id   AF-A0AA42RF27-F1
#
_cell.length_a   1.000
_cell.length_b   1.000
_cell.length_c   1.000
_cell.angle_alpha   90.00
_cell.angle_beta   90.00
_cell.angle_gamma   90.00
#
_symmetry.space_group_name_H-M   'P 1'
#
loop_
_entity.id
_entity.type
_entity.pdbx_description
1 polymer ?
#
loop_
_entity_poly.entity_id
_entity_poly.type
_entity_poly.pdbx_seq_one_letter_code
_entity_poly.pdbx_strand_id
1 'polypeptide(L)'
;MTLYLRYLVMADKNYHYRMTTEGLIVTYHDAIPEVAYTIVRGLAWFGVVVCVMAVAVLGPLALVGAGGMALFAVFFTDFKSEVCEEFTLFNKKWPHVFTISKRHRALRFESVPFKSAFSRIVYCRVEDMELITNLIRSQIFIESVKYIKGHPGI
;
A
#
# COMPACT_ATOMS: atom_id res chain seq x y z
N MET A 1 6.27 11.38 17.96
CA MET A 1 5.95 11.64 16.53
C MET A 1 6.53 10.57 15.59
N THR A 2 7.79 10.15 15.75
CA THR A 2 8.51 9.24 14.85
C THR A 2 7.94 7.81 14.77
N LEU A 3 7.44 7.25 15.87
CA LEU A 3 6.83 5.92 15.87
C LEU A 3 5.47 5.91 15.15
N TYR A 4 4.64 6.94 15.34
CA TYR A 4 3.36 7.09 14.64
C TYR A 4 3.56 7.11 13.12
N LEU A 5 4.47 7.95 12.63
CA LEU A 5 4.75 8.04 11.19
C LEU A 5 5.27 6.70 10.62
N ARG A 6 6.12 5.99 11.36
CA ARG A 6 6.68 4.73 10.89
C ARG A 6 5.68 3.58 10.85
N TYR A 7 4.75 3.52 11.80
CA TYR A 7 3.80 2.40 11.91
C TYR A 7 2.44 2.66 11.25
N LEU A 8 2.03 3.92 11.10
CA LEU A 8 0.73 4.28 10.50
C LEU A 8 0.86 4.89 9.11
N VAL A 9 1.93 5.63 8.82
CA VAL A 9 2.10 6.31 7.52
C VAL A 9 3.08 5.57 6.60
N MET A 10 4.11 4.95 7.16
CA MET A 10 5.09 4.12 6.45
C MET A 10 5.01 2.65 6.88
N ALA A 11 3.80 2.17 7.17
CA ALA A 11 3.58 0.76 7.47
C ALA A 11 4.13 -0.11 6.33
N ASP A 12 4.76 -1.23 6.71
CA ASP A 12 5.27 -2.18 5.73
C ASP A 12 4.10 -2.74 4.90
N LYS A 13 4.32 -2.96 3.61
CA LYS A 13 3.27 -3.41 2.69
C LYS A 13 3.58 -4.82 2.25
N ASN A 14 2.67 -5.74 2.54
CA ASN A 14 2.79 -7.10 2.05
C ASN A 14 2.24 -7.17 0.63
N TYR A 15 3.14 -7.30 -0.34
CA TYR A 15 2.78 -7.42 -1.75
C TYR A 15 2.55 -8.89 -2.13
N HIS A 16 1.37 -9.17 -2.66
CA HIS A 16 1.03 -10.42 -3.31
C HIS A 16 0.86 -10.17 -4.81
N TYR A 17 1.55 -10.99 -5.60
CA TYR A 17 1.56 -10.87 -7.05
C TYR A 17 0.84 -12.07 -7.65
N ARG A 18 -0.22 -11.82 -8.40
CA ARG A 18 -0.91 -12.83 -9.19
C ARG A 18 -0.77 -12.50 -10.67
N MET A 19 -0.11 -13.38 -11.39
CA MET A 19 0.15 -13.21 -12.81
C MET A 19 -0.95 -13.86 -13.64
N THR A 20 -1.44 -13.15 -14.65
CA THR A 20 -2.43 -13.65 -15.62
C THR A 20 -1.89 -13.52 -17.04
N THR A 21 -2.57 -14.13 -18.02
CA THR A 21 -2.17 -14.09 -19.44
C THR A 21 -2.34 -12.72 -20.10
N GLU A 22 -3.10 -11.83 -19.45
CA GLU A 22 -3.43 -10.49 -19.94
C GLU A 22 -2.76 -9.37 -19.11
N GLY A 23 -2.20 -9.69 -17.94
CA GLY A 23 -1.62 -8.69 -17.05
C GLY A 23 -1.07 -9.22 -15.74
N LEU A 24 -0.69 -8.29 -14.87
CA LEU A 24 -0.24 -8.51 -13.51
C LEU A 24 -1.25 -7.89 -12.55
N ILE A 25 -1.80 -8.71 -11.65
CA ILE A 25 -2.63 -8.27 -10.54
C ILE A 25 -1.72 -8.18 -9.32
N VAL A 26 -1.61 -6.99 -8.74
CA VAL A 26 -0.90 -6.77 -7.49
C VAL A 26 -1.94 -6.51 -6.43
N THR A 27 -2.02 -7.39 -5.44
CA THR A 27 -2.79 -7.13 -4.23
C THR A 27 -1.79 -6.77 -3.15
N TYR A 28 -1.99 -5.63 -2.50
CA TYR A 28 -1.17 -5.26 -1.36
C TYR A 28 -2.04 -5.03 -0.14
N HIS A 29 -1.55 -5.58 0.97
CA HIS A 29 -2.11 -5.34 2.28
C HIS A 29 -1.19 -4.37 3.00
N ASP A 30 -1.71 -3.20 3.35
CA ASP A 30 -1.03 -2.33 4.28
C ASP A 30 -0.98 -3.07 5.62
N ALA A 31 0.21 -3.42 6.12
CA ALA A 31 0.38 -4.05 7.42
C ALA A 31 0.20 -3.02 8.54
N ILE A 32 -0.90 -2.26 8.49
CA ILE A 32 -1.34 -1.47 9.62
C ILE A 32 -1.70 -2.49 10.70
N PRO A 33 -0.99 -2.50 11.83
CA PRO A 33 -1.22 -3.50 12.85
C PRO A 33 -2.67 -3.39 13.34
N GLU A 34 -3.41 -4.50 13.36
CA GLU A 34 -4.79 -4.54 13.89
C GLU A 34 -4.92 -3.94 15.30
N VAL A 35 -3.80 -3.94 16.03
CA VAL A 35 -3.62 -3.29 17.32
C VAL A 35 -3.92 -1.79 17.26
N ALA A 36 -3.53 -1.09 16.19
CA ALA A 36 -3.83 0.32 16.01
C ALA A 36 -5.35 0.58 15.95
N TYR A 37 -6.08 -0.23 15.17
CA TYR A 37 -7.53 -0.15 15.09
C TYR A 37 -8.19 -0.45 16.45
N THR A 38 -7.66 -1.42 17.19
CA THR A 38 -8.14 -1.77 18.53
C THR A 38 -7.92 -0.62 19.53
N ILE A 39 -6.76 0.04 19.49
CA ILE A 39 -6.45 1.18 20.36
C ILE A 39 -7.35 2.37 20.02
N VAL A 40 -7.52 2.71 18.74
CA VAL A 40 -8.39 3.81 18.32
C VAL A 40 -9.84 3.54 18.73
N ARG A 41 -10.33 2.30 18.54
CA ARG A 41 -11.67 1.90 18.98
C ARG A 41 -11.83 1.96 20.51
N GLY A 42 -10.80 1.56 21.26
CA GLY A 42 -10.77 1.69 22.72
C GLY A 42 -10.82 3.15 23.19
N LEU A 43 -10.03 4.02 22.55
CA LEU A 43 -10.05 5.47 22.81
C LEU A 43 -11.38 6.11 22.44
N ALA A 44 -12.00 5.68 21.34
CA ALA A 44 -13.33 6.16 20.93
C ALA A 44 -14.39 5.80 21.99
N TRP A 45 -14.41 4.56 22.47
CA TRP A 45 -15.33 4.14 23.52
C TRP A 45 -15.08 4.90 24.84
N PHE A 46 -13.82 5.11 25.20
CA PHE A 46 -13.45 5.94 26.34
C PHE A 46 -13.97 7.38 26.20
N GLY A 47 -13.82 7.99 25.02
CA GLY A 47 -14.36 9.31 24.70
C GLY A 47 -15.88 9.38 24.86
N VAL A 48 -16.61 8.37 24.40
CA VAL A 48 -18.08 8.27 24.57
C VAL A 48 -18.46 8.25 26.05
N VAL A 49 -17.78 7.44 26.87
CA VAL A 49 -18.06 7.35 28.33
C VAL A 49 -17.82 8.69 29.02
N VAL A 50 -16.71 9.37 28.69
CA VAL A 50 -16.38 10.70 29.24
C VAL A 50 -17.42 11.75 28.81
N CYS A 51 -17.87 11.72 27.55
CA CYS A 51 -18.93 12.62 27.06
C CYS A 51 -20.25 12.42 27.81
N VAL A 52 -20.67 11.17 28.04
CA VAL A 52 -21.90 10.85 28.79
C VAL A 52 -21.80 11.35 30.23
N MET A 53 -20.66 11.15 30.89
CA MET A 53 -20.41 11.68 32.23
C MET A 53 -20.42 13.21 32.27
N ALA A 54 -19.82 13.87 31.27
CA ALA A 54 -19.81 15.33 31.19
C ALA A 54 -21.21 15.92 31.01
N VAL A 55 -22.06 15.29 30.19
CA VAL A 55 -23.47 15.70 30.01
C VAL A 55 -24.26 15.51 31.31
N ALA A 56 -24.00 14.43 32.05
CA ALA A 56 -24.65 14.18 33.34
C ALA A 56 -24.30 15.24 34.41
N VAL A 57 -23.06 15.75 34.41
CA VAL A 57 -22.58 16.71 35.41
C VAL A 57 -22.82 18.17 35.02
N LEU A 58 -22.56 18.54 33.77
CA LEU A 58 -22.59 19.94 33.29
C LEU A 58 -23.87 20.27 32.51
N GLY A 59 -24.73 19.28 32.25
CA GLY A 59 -25.94 19.44 31.46
C GLY A 59 -25.70 19.46 29.94
N PRO A 60 -26.77 19.67 29.15
CA PRO A 60 -26.74 19.52 27.69
C PRO A 60 -25.90 20.57 26.95
N LEU A 61 -25.45 21.65 27.60
CA LEU A 61 -24.53 22.63 26.98
C LEU A 61 -23.13 22.06 26.71
N ALA A 62 -22.71 20.99 27.40
CA ALA A 62 -21.43 20.32 27.18
C ALA A 62 -21.33 19.61 25.80
N LEU A 63 -22.48 19.32 25.18
CA LEU A 63 -22.56 18.65 23.88
C LEU A 63 -22.04 19.49 22.71
N VAL A 64 -22.08 20.83 22.82
CA VAL A 64 -21.68 21.75 21.74
C VAL A 64 -20.16 21.73 21.50
N GLY A 65 -19.37 21.35 22.51
CA GLY A 65 -17.92 21.10 22.35
C GLY A 65 -17.56 19.62 22.20
N ALA A 66 -18.23 18.73 22.94
CA ALA A 66 -17.91 17.31 22.98
C ALA A 66 -18.44 16.51 21.76
N GLY A 67 -19.53 16.95 21.15
CA GLY A 67 -20.14 16.31 19.97
C GLY A 67 -19.23 16.31 18.73
N GLY A 68 -18.37 17.32 18.58
CA GLY A 68 -17.39 17.38 17.49
C GLY A 68 -16.36 16.24 17.57
N MET A 69 -15.86 15.93 18.77
CA MET A 69 -14.90 14.83 18.98
C MET A 69 -15.54 13.45 18.79
N ALA A 70 -16.82 13.28 19.14
CA ALA A 70 -17.56 12.05 18.87
C ALA A 70 -17.75 11.81 17.36
N LEU A 71 -18.07 12.85 16.59
CA LEU A 71 -18.15 12.78 15.12
C LEU A 71 -16.81 12.43 14.47
N PHE A 72 -15.71 13.03 14.93
CA PHE A 72 -14.37 12.67 14.45
C PHE A 72 -14.00 11.22 14.79
N ALA A 73 -14.36 10.71 15.96
CA ALA A 73 -14.11 9.32 16.33
C ALA A 73 -14.88 8.32 15.44
N VAL A 74 -16.13 8.62 15.09
CA VAL A 74 -16.92 7.80 14.15
C VAL A 74 -16.30 7.79 12.76
N PHE A 75 -15.77 8.93 12.30
CA PHE A 75 -15.07 9.03 11.02
C PHE A 75 -13.82 8.15 10.94
N PHE A 76 -13.13 7.93 12.07
CA PHE A 76 -11.95 7.05 12.15
C PHE A 76 -12.26 5.59 12.50
N THR A 77 -13.48 5.24 12.91
CA THR A 77 -13.81 3.84 13.24
C THR A 77 -14.00 2.92 12.03
N ASP A 78 -14.22 3.48 10.84
CA ASP A 78 -14.32 2.74 9.57
C ASP A 78 -12.99 2.54 8.85
N PHE A 79 -11.88 2.90 9.51
CA PHE A 79 -10.55 2.57 9.04
C PHE A 79 -10.38 1.04 9.13
N LYS A 80 -10.64 0.35 8.02
CA LYS A 80 -10.27 -1.06 7.82
C LYS A 80 -9.01 -1.11 6.97
N SER A 81 -8.22 -2.16 7.14
CA SER A 81 -7.19 -2.54 6.17
C SER A 81 -7.91 -2.94 4.89
N GLU A 82 -8.18 -1.98 4.00
CA GLU A 82 -8.69 -2.29 2.68
C GLU A 82 -7.59 -2.97 1.87
N VAL A 83 -7.94 -4.11 1.28
CA VAL A 83 -7.06 -4.79 0.33
C VAL A 83 -7.11 -3.97 -0.94
N CYS A 84 -6.01 -3.28 -1.25
CA CYS A 84 -5.92 -2.57 -2.51
C CYS A 84 -5.50 -3.57 -3.60
N GLU A 85 -6.33 -3.67 -4.64
CA GLU A 85 -6.01 -4.41 -5.85
C GLU A 85 -5.66 -3.43 -6.97
N GLU A 86 -4.49 -3.60 -7.56
CA GLU A 86 -4.05 -2.81 -8.70
C GLU A 86 -3.76 -3.73 -9.88
N PHE A 87 -4.33 -3.39 -11.04
CA PHE A 87 -4.20 -4.16 -12.28
C PHE A 87 -3.26 -3.45 -13.23
N THR A 88 -2.23 -4.16 -13.71
CA THR A 88 -1.39 -3.70 -14.82
C THR A 88 -1.62 -4.61 -16.01
N LEU A 89 -1.91 -4.06 -17.18
CA LEU A 89 -2.13 -4.83 -18.38
C LEU A 89 -0.81 -5.12 -19.09
N PHE A 90 -0.77 -6.19 -19.86
CA PHE A 90 0.35 -6.51 -20.74
C PHE A 90 -0.03 -6.20 -22.19
N ASN A 91 0.72 -5.32 -22.84
CA ASN A 91 0.52 -5.04 -24.26
C ASN A 91 1.45 -5.92 -25.10
N LYS A 92 0.93 -7.04 -25.61
CA LYS A 92 1.70 -7.99 -26.44
C LYS A 92 2.27 -7.37 -27.73
N LYS A 93 1.72 -6.24 -28.19
CA LYS A 93 2.15 -5.57 -29.44
C LYS A 93 3.32 -4.61 -29.24
N TRP A 94 3.54 -4.15 -28.01
CA TRP A 94 4.54 -3.11 -27.75
C TRP A 94 5.80 -3.70 -27.13
N PRO A 95 7.00 -3.23 -27.55
CA PRO A 95 8.23 -3.63 -26.89
C PRO A 95 8.24 -3.15 -25.44
N HIS A 96 8.75 -3.99 -24.55
CA HIS A 96 8.94 -3.65 -23.15
C HIS A 96 10.42 -3.64 -22.78
N VAL A 97 10.79 -2.68 -21.92
CA VAL A 97 12.12 -2.56 -21.35
C VAL A 97 12.07 -3.00 -19.90
N PHE A 98 12.99 -3.88 -19.53
CA PHE A 98 13.13 -4.37 -18.17
C PHE A 98 14.27 -3.66 -17.48
N THR A 99 14.05 -3.29 -16.24
CA THR A 99 15.02 -2.61 -15.40
C THR A 99 15.12 -3.39 -14.08
N ILE A 100 16.24 -4.06 -13.87
CA ILE A 100 16.46 -4.93 -12.72
C ILE A 100 17.43 -4.25 -11.75
N SER A 101 17.03 -4.15 -10.48
CA SER A 101 17.88 -3.64 -9.41
C SER A 101 17.94 -4.64 -8.25
N LYS A 102 19.07 -5.35 -8.13
CA LYS A 102 19.33 -6.27 -7.01
C LYS A 102 19.41 -5.53 -5.66
N ARG A 103 19.92 -4.29 -5.65
CA ARG A 103 20.04 -3.47 -4.43
C ARG A 103 18.68 -3.07 -3.86
N HIS A 104 17.76 -2.65 -4.73
CA HIS A 104 16.42 -2.24 -4.32
C HIS A 104 15.41 -3.39 -4.28
N ARG A 105 15.84 -4.63 -4.54
CA ARG A 105 14.97 -5.82 -4.57
C ARG A 105 13.74 -5.59 -5.47
N ALA A 106 13.96 -4.92 -6.60
CA ALA A 106 12.90 -4.44 -7.47
C ALA A 106 13.20 -4.74 -8.95
N LEU A 107 12.17 -5.17 -9.66
CA LEU A 107 12.14 -5.35 -11.10
C LEU A 107 11.07 -4.42 -11.66
N ARG A 108 11.46 -3.53 -12.58
CA ARG A 108 10.53 -2.63 -13.27
C ARG A 108 10.44 -3.04 -14.72
N PHE A 109 9.23 -3.14 -15.25
CA PHE A 109 9.00 -3.28 -16.67
C PHE A 109 8.19 -2.08 -17.17
N GLU A 110 8.53 -1.59 -18.35
CA GLU A 110 7.89 -0.42 -18.96
C GLU A 110 7.68 -0.66 -20.45
N SER A 111 6.53 -0.28 -20.98
CA SER A 111 6.29 -0.31 -22.42
C SER A 111 7.02 0.81 -23.14
N VAL A 112 7.36 0.60 -24.42
CA VAL A 112 7.84 1.63 -25.34
C VAL A 112 6.82 1.72 -26.50
N PRO A 113 6.11 2.84 -26.67
CA PRO A 113 6.17 4.09 -25.90
C PRO A 113 5.65 3.95 -24.45
N PHE A 114 6.16 4.80 -23.55
CA PHE A 114 5.82 4.76 -22.13
C PHE A 114 4.34 5.06 -21.87
N LYS A 115 3.69 4.17 -21.13
CA LYS A 115 2.35 4.35 -20.61
C LYS A 115 2.26 3.73 -19.21
N SER A 116 1.73 4.49 -18.26
CA SER A 116 1.59 4.05 -16.86
C SER A 116 0.80 2.75 -16.71
N ALA A 117 -0.25 2.54 -17.52
CA ALA A 117 -1.07 1.32 -17.51
C ALA A 117 -0.32 0.03 -17.89
N PHE A 118 0.84 0.15 -18.56
CA PHE A 118 1.69 -0.96 -19.02
C PHE A 118 3.09 -0.90 -18.38
N SER A 119 3.22 -0.19 -17.26
CA SER A 119 4.48 0.00 -16.55
C SER A 119 4.27 -0.30 -15.07
N ARG A 120 5.15 -1.13 -14.49
CA ARG A 120 5.05 -1.50 -13.07
C ARG A 120 6.39 -1.84 -12.47
N ILE A 121 6.48 -1.62 -11.16
CA ILE A 121 7.57 -2.10 -10.31
C ILE A 121 7.05 -3.28 -9.49
N VAL A 122 7.78 -4.39 -9.58
CA VAL A 122 7.56 -5.62 -8.82
C VAL A 122 8.67 -5.74 -7.80
N TYR A 123 8.33 -5.76 -6.52
CA TYR A 123 9.27 -6.00 -5.43
C TYR A 123 9.32 -7.49 -5.16
N CYS A 124 10.53 -8.06 -5.17
CA CYS A 124 10.71 -9.50 -4.98
C CYS A 124 12.06 -9.79 -4.36
N ARG A 125 12.18 -10.97 -3.74
CA ARG A 125 13.47 -11.46 -3.25
C ARG A 125 14.44 -11.62 -4.41
N VAL A 126 15.72 -11.46 -4.12
CA VAL A 126 16.78 -11.52 -5.13
C VAL A 126 16.85 -12.91 -5.78
N GLU A 127 16.56 -13.97 -5.01
CA GLU A 127 16.48 -15.35 -5.52
C GLU A 127 15.35 -15.52 -6.55
N ASP A 128 14.20 -14.88 -6.31
CA ASP A 128 12.99 -15.03 -7.13
C ASP A 128 13.02 -14.14 -8.40
N MET A 129 13.99 -13.21 -8.51
CA MET A 129 14.07 -12.26 -9.62
C MET A 129 14.20 -12.92 -10.99
N GLU A 130 15.01 -13.96 -11.10
CA GLU A 130 15.23 -14.66 -12.37
C GLU A 130 13.97 -15.42 -12.80
N LEU A 131 13.30 -16.06 -11.84
CA LEU A 131 12.04 -16.75 -12.06
C LEU A 131 10.97 -15.77 -12.56
N ILE A 132 10.78 -14.64 -11.86
CA ILE A 132 9.80 -13.62 -12.25
C ILE A 132 10.12 -13.04 -13.62
N THR A 133 11.40 -12.75 -13.90
CA THR A 133 11.82 -12.24 -15.22
C THR A 133 11.45 -13.22 -16.33
N ASN A 134 11.70 -14.52 -16.12
CA ASN A 134 11.35 -15.56 -17.09
C ASN A 134 9.84 -15.71 -17.28
N LEU A 135 9.06 -15.63 -16.20
CA LEU A 135 7.60 -15.66 -16.28
C LEU A 135 7.07 -14.48 -17.12
N ILE A 136 7.54 -13.26 -16.88
CA ILE A 136 7.07 -12.09 -17.64
C ILE A 136 7.56 -12.16 -19.09
N ARG A 137 8.80 -12.62 -19.33
CA ARG A 137 9.34 -12.84 -20.67
C ARG A 137 8.53 -13.83 -21.50
N SER A 138 7.87 -14.81 -20.86
CA SER A 138 7.00 -15.74 -21.58
C SER A 138 5.68 -15.11 -22.07
N GLN A 139 5.27 -13.97 -21.48
CA GLN A 139 3.99 -13.32 -21.78
C GLN A 139 4.12 -12.09 -22.69
N ILE A 140 5.26 -11.40 -22.67
CA ILE A 140 5.48 -10.14 -23.42
C ILE A 140 6.81 -10.11 -24.18
N PHE A 141 6.82 -9.33 -25.27
CA PHE A 141 8.03 -9.09 -26.03
C PHE A 141 8.95 -8.09 -25.31
N ILE A 142 10.14 -8.56 -24.92
CA ILE A 142 11.17 -7.75 -24.25
C ILE A 142 12.18 -7.29 -25.29
N GLU A 143 12.35 -5.98 -25.41
CA GLU A 143 13.34 -5.37 -26.30
C GLU A 143 14.72 -5.30 -25.65
N SER A 144 14.78 -4.88 -24.38
CA SER A 144 16.05 -4.77 -23.66
C SER A 144 15.91 -5.01 -22.17
N VAL A 145 16.96 -5.56 -21.56
CA VAL A 145 17.10 -5.73 -20.11
C VAL A 145 18.26 -4.87 -19.62
N LYS A 146 17.95 -3.88 -18.79
CA LYS A 146 18.90 -2.97 -18.16
C LYS A 146 19.12 -3.38 -16.72
N TYR A 147 20.37 -3.57 -16.34
CA TYR A 147 20.77 -3.81 -14.95
C TYR A 147 21.24 -2.51 -14.34
N ILE A 148 20.49 -1.99 -13.37
CA ILE A 148 20.93 -0.81 -12.61
C ILE A 148 21.83 -1.30 -11.47
N LYS A 149 23.14 -1.15 -11.66
CA LYS A 149 24.07 -1.10 -10.52
C LYS A 149 23.70 0.16 -9.74
N GLY A 150 23.11 -0.01 -8.56
CA GLY A 150 22.69 1.12 -7.74
C GLY A 150 23.84 2.11 -7.60
N HIS A 151 23.57 3.39 -7.86
CA HIS A 151 24.55 4.46 -7.67
C HIS A 151 25.13 4.34 -6.25
N PRO A 152 26.46 4.30 -6.05
CA PRO A 152 27.04 4.35 -4.71
C PRO A 152 26.41 5.55 -3.99
N GLY A 153 25.71 5.27 -2.90
CA GLY A 153 24.85 6.27 -2.26
C GLY A 153 25.65 7.47 -1.81
N ILE A 154 25.06 8.64 -1.99
CA ILE A 154 25.29 9.81 -1.14
C ILE A 154 24.73 9.48 0.25
#